data_AF-A0A2V9QGB5-F1
#
_entry.id   AF-A0A2V9QGB5-F1
#
_cell.length_a   1.000
_cell.length_b   1.000
_cell.length_c   1.000
_cell.angle_alpha   90.00
_cell.angle_beta   90.00
_cell.angle_gamma   90.00
#
_symmetry.space_group_name_H-M   'P 1'
#
loop_
_entity.id
_entity.type
_entity.pdbx_description
1 polymer ?
#
loop_
_entity_poly.entity_id
_entity_poly.type
_entity_poly.pdbx_seq_one_letter_code
_entity_poly.pdbx_strand_id
1 'polypeptide(L)' 'MIDTIVDLNHDNDIDLHQVQSAGILGIIHKASEGHGFRDPRYRERRDAAISLGFLWGAYHFSSADS' A
#
# COMPACT_ATOMS: atom_id res chain seq x y z
N MET A 1 -9.80 -5.16 19.89
CA MET A 1 -9.51 -4.16 18.84
C MET A 1 -8.31 -4.72 18.09
N ILE A 2 -8.48 -5.12 16.82
CA ILE A 2 -7.39 -5.63 15.96
C ILE A 2 -7.07 -4.48 14.99
N ASP A 3 -5.83 -4.02 15.02
CA ASP A 3 -5.30 -3.04 14.06
C ASP A 3 -5.12 -3.76 12.70
N THR A 4 -6.21 -3.84 11.94
CA THR A 4 -6.35 -4.80 10.84
C THR A 4 -5.78 -4.28 9.50
N ILE A 5 -5.59 -2.96 9.38
CA ILE A 5 -5.28 -2.30 8.10
C ILE A 5 -4.21 -1.22 8.31
N VAL A 6 -3.18 -1.21 7.46
CA VAL A 6 -2.16 -0.15 7.37
C VAL A 6 -2.17 0.54 6.02
N ASP A 7 -1.83 1.82 5.99
CA ASP A 7 -1.65 2.60 4.76
C ASP A 7 -0.18 2.89 4.47
N LEU A 8 0.24 2.74 3.20
CA LEU A 8 1.62 2.81 2.76
C LEU A 8 1.83 3.71 1.54
N ASN A 9 3.02 4.31 1.45
CA ASN A 9 3.54 5.04 0.30
C ASN A 9 4.99 4.61 -0.05
N HIS A 10 5.55 5.12 -1.15
CA HIS A 10 6.90 4.73 -1.61
C HIS A 10 8.04 5.02 -0.61
N ASP A 11 7.87 5.96 0.32
CA ASP A 11 8.87 6.33 1.32
C ASP A 11 8.90 5.39 2.53
N ASN A 12 7.88 4.54 2.71
CA ASN A 12 7.91 3.53 3.78
C ASN A 12 8.85 2.38 3.40
N ASP A 13 9.84 2.09 4.24
CA ASP A 13 10.60 0.84 4.18
C ASP A 13 9.87 -0.22 5.00
N ILE A 14 9.44 -1.31 4.36
CA ILE A 14 8.53 -2.30 4.97
C ILE A 14 8.94 -3.73 4.69
N ASP A 15 8.90 -4.51 5.76
CA ASP A 15 8.94 -5.96 5.71
C ASP A 15 7.51 -6.52 5.84
N LEU A 16 6.99 -7.05 4.74
CA LEU A 16 5.65 -7.64 4.68
C LEU A 16 5.50 -8.88 5.58
N HIS A 17 6.57 -9.60 5.88
CA HIS A 17 6.53 -10.73 6.81
C HIS A 17 6.37 -10.25 8.26
N GLN A 18 7.03 -9.15 8.62
CA GLN A 18 6.84 -8.54 9.93
C GLN A 18 5.41 -8.02 10.08
N VAL A 19 4.85 -7.38 9.04
CA VAL A 19 3.46 -6.92 9.00
C VAL A 19 2.49 -8.10 9.18
N GLN A 20 2.75 -9.24 8.54
CA GLN A 20 1.91 -10.44 8.68
C GLN A 20 1.98 -11.01 10.09
N SER A 21 3.18 -11.08 10.67
CA SER A 21 3.39 -11.57 12.04
C SER A 21 2.73 -10.69 13.11
N ALA A 22 2.53 -9.40 12.81
CA ALA A 22 1.81 -8.46 13.66
C ALA A 22 0.28 -8.63 13.60
N GLY A 23 -0.24 -9.54 12.78
CA GLY A 23 -1.67 -9.84 12.67
C GLY A 23 -2.45 -8.90 11.74
N ILE A 24 -1.76 -8.14 10.89
CA ILE A 24 -2.39 -7.26 9.90
C ILE A 24 -2.95 -8.11 8.76
N LEU A 25 -4.14 -7.73 8.28
CA LEU A 25 -4.83 -8.48 7.22
C LEU A 25 -4.91 -7.72 5.91
N GLY A 26 -4.79 -6.39 5.92
CA GLY A 26 -4.95 -5.57 4.71
C GLY A 26 -3.96 -4.41 4.61
N ILE A 27 -3.60 -4.07 3.38
CA ILE A 27 -2.71 -2.96 3.04
C ILE A 27 -3.43 -2.03 2.07
N ILE A 28 -3.42 -0.72 2.35
CA ILE A 28 -3.91 0.32 1.43
C ILE A 28 -2.69 1.11 0.92
N HIS A 29 -2.36 1.00 -0.37
CA HIS A 29 -1.15 1.63 -0.92
C HIS A 29 -1.45 2.74 -1.93
N LYS A 30 -0.67 3.83 -1.92
CA LYS A 30 -0.74 4.88 -2.94
C LYS A 30 -0.45 4.32 -4.33
N ALA A 31 -1.33 4.55 -5.30
CA ALA A 31 -1.14 4.10 -6.68
C ALA A 31 -0.70 5.24 -7.61
N SER A 32 -1.19 6.45 -7.36
CA SER A 32 -0.98 7.60 -8.24
C SER A 32 -1.18 8.92 -7.51
N GLU A 33 -0.70 10.00 -8.12
CA GLU A 33 -0.85 11.37 -7.64
C GLU A 33 -1.14 12.33 -8.82
N GLY A 34 -2.09 13.23 -8.62
CA GLY A 34 -2.48 14.24 -9.61
C GLY A 34 -2.81 13.62 -10.97
N HIS A 35 -2.53 14.34 -12.06
CA HIS A 35 -2.88 13.84 -13.40
C HIS A 35 -1.87 12.85 -13.98
N GLY A 36 -0.60 12.91 -13.57
CA GLY A 36 0.50 12.27 -14.30
C GLY A 36 1.34 11.28 -13.50
N PHE A 37 1.32 11.33 -12.16
CA PHE A 37 2.25 10.52 -11.38
C PHE A 37 1.67 9.16 -11.05
N ARG A 38 2.46 8.11 -11.27
CA ARG A 38 2.20 6.73 -10.86
C ARG A 38 3.26 6.32 -9.87
N ASP A 39 2.85 5.74 -8.74
CA ASP A 39 3.79 5.27 -7.75
C ASP A 39 4.60 4.08 -8.31
N PRO A 40 5.93 4.21 -8.45
CA PRO A 40 6.75 3.20 -9.12
C PRO A 40 6.80 1.87 -8.37
N ARG A 41 6.55 1.87 -7.05
CA ARG A 41 6.60 0.67 -6.21
C ARG A 41 5.26 -0.05 -6.12
N TYR A 42 4.17 0.57 -6.59
CA TYR A 42 2.82 0.04 -6.43
C TYR A 42 2.65 -1.38 -6.98
N ARG A 43 3.14 -1.65 -8.19
CA ARG A 43 2.97 -2.97 -8.82
C ARG A 43 3.72 -4.06 -8.08
N GLU A 44 5.00 -3.82 -7.79
CA GLU A 44 5.87 -4.76 -7.07
C GLU A 44 5.31 -5.09 -5.68
N ARG A 45 4.93 -4.06 -4.92
CA ARG A 45 4.42 -4.23 -3.55
C ARG A 45 3.06 -4.91 -3.50
N ARG A 46 2.18 -4.60 -4.47
CA ARG A 46 0.90 -5.30 -4.60
C ARG A 46 1.13 -6.79 -4.84
N ASP A 47 1.97 -7.12 -5.82
CA ASP A 47 2.21 -8.51 -6.21
C ASP A 47 2.83 -9.30 -5.04
N ALA A 48 3.77 -8.70 -4.30
CA ALA A 48 4.34 -9.27 -3.08
C ALA A 48 3.28 -9.46 -1.97
N ALA A 49 2.46 -8.44 -1.68
CA ALA A 49 1.44 -8.51 -0.63
C ALA A 49 0.35 -9.55 -0.94
N ILE A 50 -0.11 -9.63 -2.19
CA ILE A 50 -1.07 -10.66 -2.63
C ILE A 50 -0.46 -12.04 -2.50
N SER A 51 0.82 -12.23 -2.85
CA SER A 51 1.50 -13.53 -2.72
C SER A 51 1.59 -14.03 -1.27
N LEU A 52 1.58 -13.10 -0.31
CA LEU A 52 1.58 -13.38 1.13
C LEU A 52 0.17 -13.47 1.73
N GLY A 53 -0.89 -13.31 0.93
CA GLY A 53 -2.28 -13.47 1.36
C GLY A 53 -2.92 -12.24 2.02
N PHE A 54 -2.31 -11.06 1.89
CA PHE A 54 -2.94 -9.82 2.35
C PHE A 54 -4.11 -9.40 1.47
N LEU A 55 -5.11 -8.75 2.07
CA LEU A 55 -6.08 -7.92 1.36
C LEU A 55 -5.39 -6.66 0.84
N TRP A 56 -5.73 -6.21 -0.37
CA TRP A 56 -5.08 -5.06 -1.00
C TRP A 56 -6.09 -3.99 -1.42
N GLY A 57 -5.85 -2.78 -0.98
CA GLY A 57 -6.53 -1.55 -1.41
C GLY A 57 -5.53 -0.58 -2.02
N ALA A 58 -6.06 0.36 -2.80
CA ALA A 58 -5.26 1.39 -3.46
C ALA A 58 -5.91 2.76 -3.33
N TYR A 59 -5.12 3.80 -3.19
CA TYR A 59 -5.62 5.18 -3.22
C TYR A 59 -4.91 6.06 -4.23
N HIS A 60 -5.63 7.08 -4.69
CA HIS A 60 -5.12 8.16 -5.52
C HIS A 60 -4.96 9.41 -4.66
N PHE A 61 -3.80 10.07 -4.74
CA PHE A 61 -3.60 11.34 -4.06
C PHE A 61 -3.96 12.50 -4.99
N SER A 62 -5.08 13.17 -4.73
CA SER A 62 -5.45 14.37 -5.50
C SER A 62 -4.52 15.53 -5.14
N SER A 63 -3.74 16.02 -6.12
CA SER A 63 -3.19 17.37 -6.02
C SER A 63 -4.29 18.34 -6.44
N ALA A 64 -4.51 19.42 -5.68
CA ALA A 64 -5.55 20.41 -5.97
C ALA A 64 -5.21 21.31 -7.19
N ASP A 65 -4.27 20.87 -8.04
CA ASP A 65 -3.84 21.63 -9.21
C ASP A 65 -5.00 21.68 -10.20
N SER A 66 -5.58 22.88 -10.28
CA SER A 66 -6.66 23.26 -11.19
C SER A 66 -6.08 23.79 -12.48
#